data_AF-A0A6V7SXB0-F1
#
_entry.id   AF-A0A6V7SXB0-F1
#
_cell.length_a   1.000
_cell.length_b   1.000
_cell.length_c   1.000
_cell.angle_alpha   90.00
_cell.angle_beta   90.00
_cell.angle_gamma   90.00
#
_symmetry.space_group_name_H-M   'P 1'
#
loop_
_entity.id
_entity.type
_entity.pdbx_description
1 polymer ?
#
loop_
_entity_poly.entity_id
_entity_poly.type
_entity_poly.pdbx_seq_one_letter_code
_entity_poly.pdbx_strand_id
1 'polypeptide(L)'
;MNFIPQRAIPYIVLVGAFLYNLNIGILNSYGNLNIYLTSYLRYKGNNVTYRSVSFIYELTVITLGISMLLGNYVQQKLGERLTIFISCIGTFISFYLSSIYTHSYYLLCLFMGVTYAIGYGISFTIPLSCAYKHFTNNRGLISGIVISAISLSPFLYCPLQTLIINRNNVLPVQYGSDSKEMYFKDVNVLNRVPYVLFIQSIIFLVLATLGGLMATISVPNDSIDSENIAILDKTNQNGNFVDSNIPWDVEKGDNAESGLFKSLKKKKKKKKRIGYF
;
A
#
# COMPACT_ATOMS: atom_id res chain seq x y z
N MET A 1 11.38 17.90 22.35
CA MET A 1 11.97 18.06 21.00
C MET A 1 10.95 17.65 19.95
N ASN A 2 10.15 18.59 19.43
CA ASN A 2 9.33 18.37 18.24
C ASN A 2 10.09 18.93 17.04
N PHE A 3 10.92 18.09 16.41
CA PHE A 3 11.82 18.49 15.31
C PHE A 3 11.10 18.76 13.98
N ILE A 4 9.78 18.55 13.91
CA ILE A 4 9.00 18.65 12.66
C ILE A 4 8.01 19.81 12.78
N PRO A 5 8.08 20.82 11.89
CA PRO A 5 7.11 21.90 11.87
C PRO A 5 5.72 21.34 11.51
N GLN A 6 4.69 21.69 12.27
CA GLN A 6 3.33 21.14 12.10
C GLN A 6 2.76 21.34 10.68
N ARG A 7 3.17 22.40 9.98
CA ARG A 7 2.76 22.68 8.59
C ARG A 7 3.38 21.72 7.57
N ALA A 8 4.50 21.06 7.89
CA ALA A 8 5.16 20.11 7.00
C ALA A 8 4.60 18.67 7.12
N ILE A 9 3.87 18.36 8.20
CA ILE A 9 3.36 17.00 8.47
C ILE A 9 2.51 16.45 7.31
N PRO A 10 1.54 17.19 6.74
CA PRO A 10 0.78 16.71 5.58
C PRO A 10 1.65 16.31 4.39
N TYR A 11 2.67 17.11 4.07
CA TYR A 11 3.58 16.86 2.95
C TYR A 11 4.49 15.65 3.23
N ILE A 12 4.95 15.48 4.47
CA ILE A 12 5.73 14.31 4.88
C ILE A 12 4.89 13.03 4.75
N VAL A 13 3.61 13.07 5.15
CA VAL A 13 2.69 11.94 4.99
C VAL A 13 2.46 11.62 3.52
N LEU A 14 2.30 12.65 2.67
CA LEU A 14 2.15 12.45 1.22
C LEU A 14 3.39 11.81 0.59
N VAL A 15 4.59 12.27 0.95
CA VAL A 15 5.85 11.67 0.48
C VAL A 15 5.99 10.24 1.00
N GLY A 16 5.65 9.98 2.26
CA GLY A 16 5.64 8.63 2.83
C GLY A 16 4.70 7.69 2.09
N ALA A 17 3.47 8.15 1.82
CA ALA A 17 2.49 7.40 1.06
C ALA A 17 2.94 7.13 -0.37
N PHE A 18 3.58 8.12 -1.03
CA PHE A 18 4.19 7.95 -2.34
C PHE A 18 5.31 6.90 -2.32
N LEU A 19 6.25 6.98 -1.36
CA LEU A 19 7.36 6.03 -1.25
C LEU A 19 6.90 4.60 -0.96
N TYR A 20 5.89 4.46 -0.09
CA TYR A 20 5.28 3.16 0.16
C TYR A 20 4.66 2.60 -1.13
N ASN A 21 3.85 3.39 -1.83
CA ASN A 21 3.21 3.03 -3.11
C ASN A 21 4.21 2.84 -4.27
N LEU A 22 5.40 3.42 -4.19
CA LEU A 22 6.47 3.14 -5.13
C LEU A 22 7.01 1.72 -4.94
N ASN A 23 7.16 1.29 -3.69
CA ASN A 23 7.58 -0.07 -3.33
C ASN A 23 6.56 -1.10 -3.84
N ILE A 24 5.29 -0.77 -3.64
CA ILE A 24 4.12 -1.53 -4.09
C ILE A 24 4.19 -1.91 -5.57
N GLY A 25 4.57 -0.95 -6.40
CA GLY A 25 4.51 -1.11 -7.84
C GLY A 25 5.54 -2.08 -8.43
N ILE A 26 6.47 -2.62 -7.65
CA ILE A 26 7.40 -3.66 -8.13
C ILE A 26 6.70 -4.84 -8.81
N LEU A 27 5.45 -5.13 -8.44
CA LEU A 27 4.62 -6.13 -9.10
C LEU A 27 4.48 -5.86 -10.62
N ASN A 28 4.43 -4.60 -11.02
CA ASN A 28 4.38 -4.19 -12.44
C ASN A 28 5.72 -4.43 -13.17
N SER A 29 6.84 -4.58 -12.45
CA SER A 29 8.13 -4.97 -13.02
C SER A 29 8.30 -6.48 -13.16
N TYR A 30 7.31 -7.28 -12.74
CA TYR A 30 7.40 -8.74 -12.78
C TYR A 30 7.65 -9.29 -14.19
N GLY A 31 7.16 -8.61 -15.24
CA GLY A 31 7.41 -9.00 -16.62
C GLY A 31 8.91 -9.09 -16.96
N ASN A 32 9.72 -8.15 -16.47
CA ASN A 32 11.18 -8.18 -16.64
C ASN A 32 11.81 -9.33 -15.84
N LEU A 33 11.36 -9.50 -14.59
CA LEU A 33 11.86 -10.52 -13.68
C LEU A 33 11.52 -11.96 -14.13
N ASN A 34 10.33 -12.17 -14.71
CA ASN A 34 9.83 -13.47 -15.17
C ASN A 34 10.77 -14.15 -16.16
N ILE A 35 11.40 -13.36 -17.05
CA ILE A 35 12.30 -13.90 -18.08
C ILE A 35 13.50 -14.61 -17.42
N TYR A 36 14.08 -13.95 -16.42
CA TYR A 36 15.21 -14.47 -15.66
C TYR A 36 14.81 -15.61 -14.72
N LEU A 37 13.67 -15.48 -14.03
CA LEU A 37 13.17 -16.51 -13.10
C LEU A 37 12.85 -17.82 -13.82
N THR A 38 12.19 -17.75 -14.97
CA THR A 38 11.89 -18.93 -15.79
C THR A 38 13.18 -19.62 -16.25
N SER A 39 14.14 -18.84 -16.75
CA SER A 39 15.43 -19.38 -17.20
C SER A 39 16.20 -20.04 -16.04
N TYR A 40 16.17 -19.44 -14.84
CA TYR A 40 16.80 -20.00 -13.64
C TYR A 40 16.14 -21.28 -13.16
N LEU A 41 14.82 -21.33 -13.10
CA LEU A 41 14.07 -22.52 -12.67
C LEU A 41 14.33 -23.71 -13.60
N ARG A 42 14.39 -23.48 -14.91
CA ARG A 42 14.75 -24.50 -15.91
C ARG A 42 16.19 -24.97 -15.72
N TYR A 43 17.13 -24.06 -15.47
CA TYR A 43 18.52 -24.43 -15.14
C TYR A 43 18.63 -25.29 -13.87
N LYS A 44 17.75 -25.07 -12.89
CA LYS A 44 17.64 -25.91 -11.68
C LYS A 44 16.84 -27.21 -11.87
N GLY A 45 16.43 -27.53 -13.10
CA GLY A 45 15.75 -28.80 -13.44
C GLY A 45 14.22 -28.76 -13.35
N ASN A 46 13.61 -27.60 -13.13
CA ASN A 46 12.16 -27.47 -13.16
C ASN A 46 11.65 -27.38 -14.61
N ASN A 47 10.69 -28.21 -14.99
CA ASN A 47 10.08 -28.15 -16.32
C ASN A 47 9.00 -27.05 -16.38
N VAL A 48 9.41 -25.79 -16.33
CA VAL A 48 8.52 -24.62 -16.36
C VAL A 48 8.64 -23.83 -17.66
N THR A 49 7.55 -23.17 -18.04
CA THR A 49 7.47 -22.25 -19.19
C THR A 49 7.23 -20.82 -18.70
N TYR A 50 7.33 -19.84 -19.60
CA TYR A 50 6.98 -18.46 -19.25
C TYR A 50 5.55 -18.33 -18.74
N ARG A 51 4.60 -19.08 -19.32
CA ARG A 51 3.21 -19.13 -18.86
C ARG A 51 3.12 -19.64 -17.43
N SER A 52 3.85 -20.72 -17.11
CA SER A 52 3.85 -21.30 -15.76
C SER A 52 4.37 -20.31 -14.73
N VAL A 53 5.46 -19.60 -15.02
CA VAL A 53 6.05 -18.65 -14.06
C VAL A 53 5.22 -17.36 -13.97
N SER A 54 4.60 -16.90 -15.07
CA SER A 54 3.62 -15.81 -15.05
C SER A 54 2.45 -16.06 -14.10
N PHE A 55 2.08 -17.32 -13.84
CA PHE A 55 1.03 -17.65 -12.89
C PHE A 55 1.32 -17.14 -11.47
N ILE A 56 2.60 -16.98 -11.09
CA ILE A 56 2.97 -16.39 -9.78
C ILE A 56 2.45 -14.96 -9.68
N TYR A 57 2.53 -14.18 -10.75
CA TYR A 57 1.98 -12.83 -10.80
C TYR A 57 0.46 -12.84 -10.66
N GLU A 58 -0.22 -13.73 -11.40
CA GLU A 58 -1.68 -13.87 -11.34
C GLU A 58 -2.13 -14.24 -9.91
N LEU A 59 -1.44 -15.19 -9.28
CA LEU A 59 -1.66 -15.61 -7.91
C LEU A 59 -1.45 -14.45 -6.92
N THR A 60 -0.44 -13.61 -7.17
CA THR A 60 -0.18 -12.39 -6.39
C THR A 60 -1.35 -11.43 -6.47
N VAL A 61 -1.86 -11.13 -7.68
CA VAL A 61 -2.98 -10.19 -7.88
C VAL A 61 -4.26 -10.69 -7.22
N ILE A 62 -4.58 -11.99 -7.38
CA ILE A 62 -5.77 -12.60 -6.78
C ILE A 62 -5.68 -12.53 -5.25
N THR A 63 -4.54 -12.96 -4.69
CA THR A 63 -4.33 -12.98 -3.24
C THR A 63 -4.32 -11.58 -2.65
N LEU A 64 -3.77 -10.60 -3.38
CA LEU A 64 -3.77 -9.20 -3.00
C LEU A 64 -5.20 -8.69 -2.86
N GLY A 65 -6.06 -8.94 -3.85
CA GLY A 65 -7.47 -8.54 -3.83
C GLY A 65 -8.23 -9.13 -2.64
N ILE A 66 -8.05 -10.43 -2.36
CA ILE A 66 -8.67 -11.09 -1.19
C ILE A 66 -8.15 -10.47 0.12
N SER A 67 -6.84 -10.24 0.21
CA SER A 67 -6.20 -9.71 1.41
C SER A 67 -6.61 -8.26 1.71
N MET A 68 -6.89 -7.46 0.67
CA MET A 68 -7.42 -6.11 0.83
C MET A 68 -8.80 -6.08 1.50
N LEU A 69 -9.66 -7.05 1.23
CA LEU A 69 -10.97 -7.17 1.90
C LEU A 69 -10.80 -7.39 3.41
N LEU A 70 -9.84 -8.25 3.78
CA LEU A 70 -9.51 -8.53 5.18
C LEU A 70 -8.76 -7.37 5.85
N GLY A 71 -8.00 -6.60 5.08
CA GLY A 71 -7.17 -5.50 5.56
C GLY A 71 -7.93 -4.46 6.38
N ASN A 72 -9.13 -4.08 5.93
CA ASN A 72 -9.97 -3.10 6.64
C ASN A 72 -10.36 -3.55 8.05
N TYR A 73 -10.58 -4.86 8.26
CA TYR A 73 -10.90 -5.40 9.58
C TYR A 73 -9.67 -5.42 10.49
N VAL A 74 -8.52 -5.83 9.96
CA VAL A 74 -7.24 -5.85 10.69
C VAL A 74 -6.82 -4.45 11.09
N GLN A 75 -6.96 -3.47 10.19
CA GLN A 75 -6.64 -2.06 10.44
C GLN A 75 -7.48 -1.47 11.57
N GLN A 76 -8.77 -1.81 11.68
CA GLN A 76 -9.64 -1.34 12.76
C GLN A 76 -9.23 -1.92 14.13
N LYS A 77 -8.72 -3.15 14.18
CA LYS A 77 -8.31 -3.81 15.43
C LYS A 77 -6.90 -3.44 15.91
N LEU A 78 -5.94 -3.40 15.00
CA LEU A 78 -4.52 -3.19 15.33
C LEU A 78 -4.07 -1.73 15.17
N GLY A 79 -4.86 -0.91 14.47
CA GLY A 79 -4.50 0.46 14.12
C GLY A 79 -3.53 0.54 12.93
N GLU A 80 -3.50 1.71 12.29
CA GLU A 80 -2.78 1.94 11.02
C GLU A 80 -1.28 1.68 11.12
N ARG A 81 -0.65 2.18 12.19
CA ARG A 81 0.81 2.14 12.36
C ARG A 81 1.33 0.72 12.59
N LEU A 82 0.64 -0.07 13.42
CA LEU A 82 1.05 -1.43 13.72
C LEU A 82 0.80 -2.35 12.51
N THR A 83 -0.34 -2.19 11.84
CA THR A 83 -0.64 -2.96 10.63
C THR A 83 0.39 -2.74 9.53
N ILE A 84 0.74 -1.48 9.20
CA ILE A 84 1.81 -1.20 8.22
C ILE A 84 3.14 -1.83 8.64
N PHE A 85 3.52 -1.73 9.91
CA PHE A 85 4.80 -2.26 10.38
C PHE A 85 4.88 -3.80 10.23
N ILE A 86 3.82 -4.51 10.62
CA ILE A 86 3.71 -5.97 10.44
C ILE A 86 3.76 -6.32 8.95
N SER A 87 3.06 -5.56 8.11
CA SER A 87 3.08 -5.74 6.65
C SER A 87 4.47 -5.57 6.06
N CYS A 88 5.23 -4.54 6.45
CA CYS A 88 6.61 -4.33 5.97
C CYS A 88 7.55 -5.48 6.34
N ILE A 89 7.44 -6.01 7.56
CA ILE A 89 8.24 -7.16 8.00
C ILE A 89 7.80 -8.42 7.25
N GLY A 90 6.49 -8.63 7.10
CA GLY A 90 5.94 -9.75 6.36
C GLY A 90 6.41 -9.79 4.92
N THR A 91 6.32 -8.67 4.19
CA THR A 91 6.78 -8.58 2.80
C THR A 91 8.29 -8.78 2.66
N PHE A 92 9.08 -8.25 3.60
CA PHE A 92 10.52 -8.52 3.67
C PHE A 92 10.81 -10.02 3.80
N ILE A 93 10.18 -10.69 4.79
CA ILE A 93 10.38 -12.11 5.03
C ILE A 93 9.96 -12.93 3.81
N SER A 94 8.83 -12.60 3.18
CA SER A 94 8.36 -13.27 1.97
C SER A 94 9.37 -13.21 0.82
N PHE A 95 9.90 -12.03 0.51
CA PHE A 95 10.89 -11.90 -0.57
C PHE A 95 12.26 -12.47 -0.19
N TYR A 96 12.66 -12.37 1.07
CA TYR A 96 13.87 -13.02 1.58
C TYR A 96 13.79 -14.55 1.45
N LEU A 97 12.68 -15.15 1.85
CA LEU A 97 12.45 -16.60 1.67
C LEU A 97 12.40 -16.96 0.18
N SER A 98 11.81 -16.11 -0.66
CA SER A 98 11.80 -16.30 -2.12
C SER A 98 13.21 -16.32 -2.72
N SER A 99 14.14 -15.53 -2.15
CA SER A 99 15.56 -15.55 -2.52
C SER A 99 16.27 -16.85 -2.12
N ILE A 100 15.93 -17.45 -0.98
CA ILE A 100 16.55 -18.71 -0.54
C ILE A 100 15.99 -19.89 -1.35
N TYR A 101 14.68 -19.89 -1.55
CA TYR A 101 13.94 -20.98 -2.17
C TYR A 101 13.69 -20.78 -3.68
N THR A 102 14.49 -19.93 -4.35
CA THR A 102 14.33 -19.64 -5.79
C THR A 102 14.45 -20.88 -6.67
N HIS A 103 15.06 -21.96 -6.18
CA HIS A 103 15.24 -23.20 -6.92
C HIS A 103 13.93 -24.00 -7.12
N SER A 104 12.87 -23.69 -6.35
CA SER A 104 11.60 -24.41 -6.38
C SER A 104 10.46 -23.50 -6.84
N TYR A 105 9.80 -23.89 -7.92
CA TYR A 105 8.65 -23.17 -8.46
C TYR A 105 7.51 -23.04 -7.44
N TYR A 106 7.16 -24.14 -6.75
CA TYR A 106 6.04 -24.14 -5.79
C TYR A 106 6.30 -23.24 -4.57
N LEU A 107 7.55 -23.18 -4.09
CA LEU A 107 7.92 -22.30 -2.99
C LEU A 107 7.90 -20.83 -3.42
N LEU A 108 8.24 -20.52 -4.67
CA LEU A 108 8.07 -19.18 -5.22
C LEU A 108 6.59 -18.79 -5.33
N CYS A 109 5.71 -19.71 -5.77
CA CYS A 109 4.26 -19.47 -5.74
C CYS A 109 3.76 -19.16 -4.33
N LEU A 110 4.23 -19.89 -3.32
CA LEU A 110 3.87 -19.66 -1.93
C LEU A 110 4.39 -18.31 -1.44
N PHE A 111 5.70 -18.06 -1.57
CA PHE A 111 6.33 -16.89 -0.95
C PHE A 111 6.10 -15.60 -1.74
N MET A 112 6.40 -15.58 -3.04
CA MET A 112 6.17 -14.40 -3.89
C MET A 112 4.70 -14.21 -4.25
N GLY A 113 3.96 -15.31 -4.48
CA GLY A 113 2.55 -15.24 -4.88
C GLY A 113 1.60 -15.00 -3.72
N VAL A 114 1.67 -15.82 -2.68
CA VAL A 114 0.68 -15.78 -1.58
C VAL A 114 1.14 -14.90 -0.43
N THR A 115 2.25 -15.24 0.23
CA THR A 115 2.62 -14.59 1.51
C THR A 115 2.95 -13.11 1.33
N TYR A 116 3.65 -12.74 0.24
CA TYR A 116 3.92 -11.35 -0.10
C TYR A 116 2.62 -10.57 -0.31
N ALA A 117 1.68 -11.13 -1.10
CA ALA A 117 0.39 -10.50 -1.37
C ALA A 117 -0.47 -10.34 -0.13
N ILE A 118 -0.42 -11.30 0.81
CA ILE A 118 -1.13 -11.19 2.10
C ILE A 118 -0.54 -10.09 2.96
N GLY A 119 0.77 -10.16 3.22
CA GLY A 119 1.46 -9.21 4.09
C GLY A 119 1.19 -7.78 3.63
N TYR A 120 1.25 -7.58 2.32
CA TYR A 120 1.00 -6.30 1.74
C TYR A 120 -0.48 -5.90 1.63
N GLY A 121 -1.34 -6.79 1.14
CA GLY A 121 -2.73 -6.47 0.82
C GLY A 121 -3.52 -5.96 2.02
N ILE A 122 -3.18 -6.45 3.21
CA ILE A 122 -3.72 -5.96 4.49
C ILE A 122 -3.45 -4.47 4.70
N SER A 123 -2.32 -3.95 4.23
CA SER A 123 -1.89 -2.56 4.43
C SER A 123 -2.11 -1.64 3.24
N PHE A 124 -2.59 -2.16 2.11
CA PHE A 124 -2.64 -1.43 0.83
C PHE A 124 -3.42 -0.11 0.92
N THR A 125 -4.52 -0.09 1.67
CA THR A 125 -5.40 1.08 1.80
C THR A 125 -4.90 2.12 2.80
N ILE A 126 -3.95 1.75 3.67
CA ILE A 126 -3.54 2.57 4.82
C ILE A 126 -2.87 3.88 4.38
N PRO A 127 -1.82 3.88 3.51
CA PRO A 127 -1.12 5.12 3.18
C PRO A 127 -2.02 6.16 2.50
N LEU A 128 -2.92 5.70 1.63
CA LEU A 128 -3.89 6.57 0.95
C LEU A 128 -4.91 7.13 1.96
N SER A 129 -5.38 6.30 2.88
CA SER A 129 -6.30 6.71 3.95
C SER A 129 -5.68 7.76 4.86
N CYS A 130 -4.42 7.58 5.27
CA CYS A 130 -3.68 8.55 6.07
C CYS A 130 -3.51 9.88 5.31
N ALA A 131 -3.19 9.85 4.02
CA ALA A 131 -3.07 11.07 3.21
C ALA A 131 -4.39 11.85 3.11
N TYR A 132 -5.54 11.15 2.99
CA TYR A 132 -6.86 11.78 2.94
C TYR A 132 -7.28 12.45 4.25
N LYS A 133 -6.75 12.02 5.40
CA LYS A 133 -6.97 12.70 6.69
C LYS A 133 -6.36 14.11 6.70
N HIS A 134 -5.21 14.28 6.05
CA HIS A 134 -4.51 15.57 5.99
C HIS A 134 -4.96 16.47 4.84
N PHE A 135 -5.42 15.89 3.72
CA PHE A 135 -5.85 16.64 2.53
C PHE A 135 -7.32 16.35 2.17
N THR A 136 -8.24 17.16 2.70
CA THR A 136 -9.68 16.99 2.48
C THR A 136 -10.21 17.71 1.22
N ASN A 137 -9.66 18.86 0.85
CA ASN A 137 -10.12 19.64 -0.31
C ASN A 137 -9.68 19.05 -1.67
N ASN A 138 -8.53 18.36 -1.73
CA ASN A 138 -7.88 17.97 -2.99
C ASN A 138 -7.68 16.45 -3.11
N ARG A 139 -8.65 15.66 -2.64
CA ARG A 139 -8.53 14.18 -2.58
C ARG A 139 -8.18 13.52 -3.92
N GLY A 140 -8.76 13.99 -5.02
CA GLY A 140 -8.48 13.44 -6.36
C GLY A 140 -7.04 13.69 -6.84
N LEU A 141 -6.47 14.85 -6.54
CA LEU A 141 -5.07 15.15 -6.89
C LEU A 141 -4.11 14.31 -6.03
N ILE A 142 -4.42 14.16 -4.74
CA ILE A 142 -3.61 13.37 -3.81
C ILE A 142 -3.60 11.89 -4.17
N SER A 143 -4.77 11.33 -4.50
CA SER A 143 -4.86 9.94 -4.95
C SER A 143 -4.10 9.71 -6.26
N GLY A 144 -4.21 10.65 -7.21
CA GLY A 144 -3.42 10.64 -8.44
C GLY A 144 -1.92 10.60 -8.17
N ILE A 145 -1.40 11.46 -7.29
CA ILE A 145 0.02 11.47 -6.90
C ILE A 145 0.42 10.12 -6.28
N VAL A 146 -0.34 9.61 -5.31
CA VAL A 146 0.00 8.36 -4.62
C VAL A 146 -0.04 7.17 -5.56
N ILE A 147 -1.07 7.04 -6.41
CA ILE A 147 -1.21 5.93 -7.35
C ILE A 147 -0.16 6.03 -8.48
N SER A 148 0.23 7.24 -8.89
CA SER A 148 1.28 7.41 -9.91
C SER A 148 2.61 6.76 -9.50
N ALA A 149 2.90 6.66 -8.20
CA ALA A 149 4.08 5.96 -7.68
C ALA A 149 4.10 4.48 -8.10
N ILE A 150 2.95 3.81 -8.05
CA ILE A 150 2.80 2.40 -8.45
C ILE A 150 3.17 2.23 -9.92
N SER A 151 2.67 3.12 -10.77
CA SER A 151 2.95 3.11 -12.22
C SER A 151 4.37 3.55 -12.57
N LEU A 152 4.98 4.43 -11.78
CA LEU A 152 6.37 4.88 -11.98
C LEU A 152 7.40 3.80 -11.59
N SER A 153 7.05 2.93 -10.67
CA SER A 153 7.97 1.93 -10.11
C SER A 153 8.70 1.03 -11.14
N PRO A 154 8.13 0.56 -12.28
CA PRO A 154 8.88 -0.27 -13.23
C PRO A 154 10.03 0.50 -13.89
N PHE A 155 9.88 1.82 -14.02
CA PHE A 155 10.95 2.68 -14.53
C PHE A 155 12.19 2.65 -13.62
N LEU A 156 12.02 2.38 -12.33
CA LEU A 156 13.13 2.21 -11.39
C LEU A 156 13.55 0.74 -11.26
N TYR A 157 12.58 -0.18 -11.12
CA TYR A 157 12.88 -1.58 -10.82
C TYR A 157 13.38 -2.38 -12.01
N CYS A 158 12.84 -2.18 -13.22
CA CYS A 158 13.28 -2.92 -14.40
C CYS A 158 14.78 -2.68 -14.71
N PRO A 159 15.28 -1.44 -14.83
CA PRO A 159 16.71 -1.23 -15.07
C PRO A 159 17.56 -1.71 -13.89
N LEU A 160 17.10 -1.53 -12.65
CA LEU A 160 17.81 -2.02 -11.46
C LEU A 160 17.97 -3.55 -11.51
N GLN A 161 16.89 -4.29 -11.77
CA GLN A 161 16.91 -5.75 -11.92
C GLN A 161 17.84 -6.19 -13.04
N THR A 162 17.74 -5.56 -14.21
CA THR A 162 18.58 -5.91 -15.37
C THR A 162 20.05 -5.60 -15.13
N LEU A 163 20.39 -4.48 -14.48
CA LEU A 163 21.78 -4.14 -14.13
C LEU A 163 22.40 -5.11 -13.12
N ILE A 164 21.60 -5.63 -12.19
CA ILE A 164 22.06 -6.62 -11.22
C ILE A 164 22.20 -7.99 -11.89
N ILE A 165 21.17 -8.47 -12.60
CA ILE A 165 21.12 -9.81 -13.19
C ILE A 165 22.02 -9.92 -14.43
N ASN A 166 21.83 -9.01 -15.39
CA ASN A 166 22.42 -9.07 -16.73
C ASN A 166 23.24 -7.82 -17.07
N ARG A 167 24.27 -7.54 -16.26
CA ARG A 167 25.18 -6.39 -16.46
C ARG A 167 25.84 -6.36 -17.85
N ASN A 168 26.14 -7.52 -18.40
CA ASN A 168 26.84 -7.66 -19.68
C ASN A 168 25.88 -7.67 -20.88
N ASN A 169 24.58 -7.47 -20.64
CA ASN A 169 23.52 -7.48 -21.65
C ASN A 169 23.58 -8.71 -22.58
N VAL A 170 23.81 -9.89 -21.98
CA VAL A 170 23.79 -11.17 -22.68
C VAL A 170 22.40 -11.38 -23.27
N LEU A 171 22.31 -11.86 -24.51
CA LEU A 171 21.03 -12.11 -25.18
C LEU A 171 20.51 -13.52 -24.83
N PRO A 172 19.19 -13.70 -24.69
CA PRO A 172 18.61 -15.03 -24.51
C PRO A 172 18.73 -15.82 -25.81
N VAL A 173 18.83 -17.15 -25.69
CA VAL A 173 19.00 -18.06 -26.83
C VAL A 173 17.80 -18.99 -26.97
N GLN A 174 17.46 -19.35 -28.21
CA GLN A 174 16.38 -20.30 -28.50
C GLN A 174 16.68 -21.69 -27.93
N TYR A 175 15.66 -22.36 -27.42
CA TYR A 175 15.78 -23.67 -26.79
C TYR A 175 15.25 -24.78 -27.70
N GLY A 176 16.13 -25.37 -28.50
CA GLY A 176 15.75 -26.37 -29.51
C GLY A 176 15.11 -25.75 -30.75
N SER A 177 15.08 -26.49 -31.85
CA SER A 177 14.67 -25.98 -33.17
C SER A 177 13.19 -25.60 -33.30
N ASP A 178 12.31 -26.07 -32.40
CA ASP A 178 10.86 -25.89 -32.50
C ASP A 178 10.23 -24.99 -31.43
N SER A 179 11.01 -24.46 -30.47
CA SER A 179 10.44 -23.58 -29.45
C SER A 179 10.65 -22.10 -29.80
N LYS A 180 9.54 -21.34 -29.82
CA LYS A 180 9.56 -19.87 -29.98
C LYS A 180 10.06 -19.15 -28.73
N GLU A 181 10.31 -19.87 -27.63
CA GLU A 181 10.72 -19.29 -26.36
C GLU A 181 12.25 -19.19 -26.26
N MET A 182 12.73 -18.00 -25.89
CA MET A 182 14.16 -17.74 -25.70
C MET A 182 14.48 -17.72 -24.21
N TYR A 183 15.54 -18.39 -23.77
CA TYR A 183 15.96 -18.45 -22.37
C TYR A 183 17.44 -18.10 -22.21
N PHE A 184 17.83 -17.67 -21.01
CA PHE A 184 19.24 -17.43 -20.68
C PHE A 184 19.95 -18.75 -20.34
N LYS A 185 21.10 -19.01 -20.96
CA LYS A 185 21.98 -20.16 -20.65
C LYS A 185 23.23 -19.78 -19.85
N ASP A 186 23.57 -18.50 -19.77
CA ASP A 186 24.76 -18.04 -19.04
C ASP A 186 24.59 -18.24 -17.53
N VAL A 187 25.41 -19.11 -16.96
CA VAL A 187 25.40 -19.46 -15.53
C VAL A 187 25.59 -18.23 -14.63
N ASN A 188 26.33 -17.21 -15.08
CA ASN A 188 26.56 -15.99 -14.30
C ASN A 188 25.28 -15.17 -14.16
N VAL A 189 24.49 -15.06 -15.23
CA VAL A 189 23.20 -14.35 -15.21
C VAL A 189 22.22 -15.09 -14.31
N LEU A 190 22.17 -16.42 -14.43
CA LEU A 190 21.26 -17.27 -13.67
C LEU A 190 21.55 -17.25 -12.16
N ASN A 191 22.83 -17.36 -11.76
CA ASN A 191 23.21 -17.33 -10.34
C ASN A 191 22.94 -15.98 -9.65
N ARG A 192 22.68 -14.91 -10.40
CA ARG A 192 22.32 -13.60 -9.86
C ARG A 192 20.81 -13.43 -9.61
N VAL A 193 19.97 -14.35 -10.09
CA VAL A 193 18.51 -14.27 -9.89
C VAL A 193 18.13 -14.31 -8.41
N PRO A 194 18.64 -15.26 -7.58
CA PRO A 194 18.39 -15.23 -6.15
C PRO A 194 18.87 -13.92 -5.51
N TYR A 195 20.01 -13.41 -5.94
CA TYR A 195 20.60 -12.18 -5.40
C TYR A 195 19.74 -10.93 -5.66
N VAL A 196 19.05 -10.84 -6.80
CA VAL A 196 18.07 -9.76 -7.03
C VAL A 196 16.90 -9.84 -6.07
N LEU A 197 16.35 -11.03 -5.83
CA LEU A 197 15.24 -11.19 -4.88
C LEU A 197 15.68 -10.79 -3.46
N PHE A 198 16.92 -11.09 -3.09
CA PHE A 198 17.50 -10.65 -1.83
C PHE A 198 17.65 -9.13 -1.74
N ILE A 199 18.20 -8.48 -2.78
CA ILE A 199 18.30 -7.02 -2.80
C ILE A 199 16.92 -6.37 -2.72
N GLN A 200 15.93 -6.93 -3.44
CA GLN A 200 14.55 -6.44 -3.40
C GLN A 200 13.94 -6.55 -2.01
N SER A 201 14.21 -7.63 -1.27
CA SER A 201 13.73 -7.74 0.12
C SER A 201 14.31 -6.62 0.98
N ILE A 202 15.60 -6.32 0.89
CA ILE A 202 16.22 -5.21 1.63
C ILE A 202 15.60 -3.87 1.24
N ILE A 203 15.37 -3.64 -0.06
CA ILE A 203 14.71 -2.43 -0.55
C ILE A 203 13.29 -2.32 0.02
N PHE A 204 12.54 -3.42 0.11
CA PHE A 204 11.23 -3.46 0.76
C PHE A 204 11.33 -3.09 2.22
N LEU A 205 12.25 -3.71 2.96
CA LEU A 205 12.42 -3.41 4.36
C LEU A 205 12.73 -1.92 4.58
N VAL A 206 13.66 -1.33 3.82
CA VAL A 206 14.06 0.07 4.01
C VAL A 206 13.00 1.05 3.50
N LEU A 207 12.57 0.94 2.25
CA LEU A 207 11.64 1.91 1.66
C LEU A 207 10.22 1.76 2.21
N ALA A 208 9.73 0.54 2.45
CA ALA A 208 8.40 0.35 2.99
C ALA A 208 8.33 0.76 4.47
N THR A 209 9.36 0.50 5.29
CA THR A 209 9.37 0.99 6.68
C THR A 209 9.49 2.52 6.72
N LEU A 210 10.39 3.12 5.95
CA LEU A 210 10.54 4.58 5.91
C LEU A 210 9.27 5.26 5.38
N GLY A 211 8.75 4.81 4.24
CA GLY A 211 7.52 5.33 3.65
C GLY A 211 6.30 5.10 4.54
N GLY A 212 6.16 3.90 5.13
CA GLY A 212 5.06 3.54 6.01
C GLY A 212 5.05 4.29 7.33
N LEU A 213 6.23 4.49 7.95
CA LEU A 213 6.36 5.30 9.16
C LEU A 213 6.05 6.77 8.89
N MET A 214 6.52 7.32 7.76
CA MET A 214 6.19 8.68 7.35
C MET A 214 4.70 8.85 7.04
N ALA A 215 4.08 7.87 6.39
CA ALA A 215 2.66 7.91 6.03
C ALA A 215 1.74 7.85 7.26
N THR A 216 2.16 7.19 8.34
CA THR A 216 1.36 6.99 9.56
C THR A 216 1.55 8.08 10.62
N ILE A 217 2.26 9.16 10.29
CA ILE A 217 2.39 10.31 11.19
C ILE A 217 1.03 11.00 11.31
N SER A 218 0.44 10.95 12.50
CA SER A 218 -0.72 11.75 12.87
C SER A 218 -0.27 13.08 13.48
N VAL A 219 -1.04 14.15 13.24
CA VAL A 219 -0.91 15.39 14.01
C VAL A 219 -1.59 15.15 15.35
N PRO A 220 -0.98 15.50 16.50
CA PRO A 220 -1.53 15.26 17.84
C PRO A 220 -2.89 15.91 18.18
N ASN A 221 -3.65 16.46 17.24
CA ASN A 221 -4.87 17.22 17.54
C ASN A 221 -6.15 16.37 17.65
N ASP A 222 -6.12 15.08 17.30
CA ASP A 222 -7.30 14.21 17.41
C ASP A 222 -7.72 13.92 18.86
N SER A 223 -6.88 14.20 19.86
CA SER A 223 -7.31 14.10 21.26
C SER A 223 -8.28 15.20 21.65
N ILE A 224 -8.15 16.42 21.08
CA ILE A 224 -9.00 17.56 21.44
C ILE A 224 -10.37 17.41 20.78
N ASP A 225 -10.43 16.96 19.53
CA ASP A 225 -11.72 16.79 18.83
C ASP A 225 -12.48 15.55 19.30
N SER A 226 -11.80 14.44 19.61
CA SER A 226 -12.45 13.24 20.14
C SER A 226 -12.96 13.45 21.57
N GLU A 227 -12.22 14.17 22.42
CA GLU A 227 -12.64 14.52 23.77
C GLU A 227 -13.79 15.53 23.75
N ASN A 228 -13.76 16.53 22.86
CA ASN A 228 -14.89 17.44 22.66
C ASN A 228 -16.14 16.74 22.11
N ILE A 229 -16.00 15.77 21.20
CA ILE A 229 -17.12 14.96 20.69
C ILE A 229 -17.67 14.08 21.81
N ALA A 230 -16.82 13.43 22.61
CA ALA A 230 -17.26 12.62 23.75
C ALA A 230 -17.91 13.46 24.87
N ILE A 231 -17.43 14.67 25.12
CA ILE A 231 -18.05 15.62 26.06
C ILE A 231 -19.41 16.08 25.51
N LEU A 232 -19.51 16.41 24.22
CA LEU A 232 -20.77 16.80 23.59
C LEU A 232 -21.81 15.66 23.62
N ASP A 233 -21.39 14.41 23.43
CA ASP A 233 -22.28 13.25 23.48
C ASP A 233 -22.77 12.98 24.91
N LYS A 234 -21.89 13.08 25.92
CA LYS A 234 -22.27 13.02 27.34
C LYS A 234 -23.18 14.17 27.77
N THR A 235 -22.99 15.37 27.19
CA THR A 235 -23.84 16.54 27.50
C THR A 235 -25.23 16.40 26.87
N ASN A 236 -25.33 15.77 25.69
CA ASN A 236 -26.62 15.45 25.06
C ASN A 236 -27.39 14.35 25.80
N GLN A 237 -26.71 13.34 26.37
CA GLN A 237 -27.39 12.29 27.15
C GLN A 237 -27.93 12.79 28.50
N ASN A 238 -27.33 13.83 29.08
CA ASN A 238 -27.75 14.40 30.36
C ASN A 238 -28.72 15.60 30.22
N GLY A 239 -29.02 16.05 28.99
CA GLY A 239 -29.85 17.22 28.71
C GLY A 239 -31.16 16.87 28.00
N ASN A 240 -32.24 16.83 28.78
CA ASN A 240 -33.67 16.90 28.39
C ASN A 240 -34.39 15.59 28.01
N PHE A 241 -35.08 15.04 29.02
CA PHE A 241 -36.50 14.66 28.90
C PHE A 241 -37.37 15.91 28.61
N VAL A 242 -38.62 15.71 28.14
CA VAL A 242 -39.68 16.67 27.74
C VAL A 242 -39.66 16.96 26.23
N ASP A 243 -40.67 16.66 25.40
CA ASP A 243 -42.06 16.21 25.58
C ASP A 243 -42.55 15.45 24.33
N SER A 244 -43.56 14.61 24.55
CA SER A 244 -44.29 13.77 23.60
C SER A 244 -45.17 14.52 22.58
N ASN A 245 -45.36 13.88 21.41
CA ASN A 245 -46.43 14.01 20.40
C ASN A 245 -46.03 14.65 19.05
N ILE A 246 -45.81 13.81 18.02
CA ILE A 246 -46.31 13.96 16.63
C ILE A 246 -46.34 12.54 15.98
N PRO A 247 -47.36 12.18 15.16
CA PRO A 247 -47.55 10.82 14.62
C PRO A 247 -46.64 10.44 13.43
N TRP A 248 -46.57 9.13 13.17
CA TRP A 248 -45.71 8.41 12.22
C TRP A 248 -46.16 8.43 10.74
N ASP A 249 -45.88 9.49 10.00
CA ASP A 249 -46.04 9.43 8.52
C ASP A 249 -44.73 9.14 7.80
N VAL A 250 -44.74 7.98 7.13
CA VAL A 250 -43.77 7.48 6.17
C VAL A 250 -43.87 8.32 4.90
N GLU A 251 -42.84 9.11 4.58
CA GLU A 251 -42.53 9.42 3.18
C GLU A 251 -41.04 9.74 2.97
N LYS A 252 -40.56 9.32 1.80
CA LYS A 252 -39.17 9.15 1.38
C LYS A 252 -38.37 10.45 1.26
N GLY A 253 -37.08 10.34 1.53
CA GLY A 253 -36.03 10.87 0.66
C GLY A 253 -35.59 12.32 0.87
N ASP A 254 -34.27 12.45 1.12
CA ASP A 254 -33.45 13.66 1.00
C ASP A 254 -33.72 14.82 1.98
N ASN A 255 -32.69 15.17 2.76
CA ASN A 255 -32.38 16.48 3.40
C ASN A 255 -31.87 16.46 4.86
N ALA A 256 -31.19 15.40 5.30
CA ALA A 256 -30.50 15.40 6.60
C ALA A 256 -29.26 16.34 6.69
N GLU A 257 -28.78 16.90 5.57
CA GLU A 257 -27.61 17.79 5.55
C GLU A 257 -27.89 19.27 5.92
N SER A 258 -29.16 19.68 6.05
CA SER A 258 -29.49 21.13 6.11
C SER A 258 -29.45 21.77 7.51
N GLY A 259 -29.49 20.97 8.59
CA GLY A 259 -29.58 21.47 9.97
C GLY A 259 -28.22 21.80 10.62
N LEU A 260 -27.26 20.88 10.52
CA LEU A 260 -25.95 20.98 11.15
C LEU A 260 -25.11 22.12 10.55
N PHE A 261 -25.15 22.28 9.22
CA PHE A 261 -24.43 23.32 8.50
C PHE A 261 -24.98 24.73 8.79
N LYS A 262 -26.31 24.88 9.00
CA LYS A 262 -26.95 26.14 9.40
C LYS A 262 -26.55 26.55 10.82
N SER A 263 -26.44 25.60 11.75
CA SER A 263 -26.05 25.86 13.14
C SER A 263 -24.57 26.30 13.26
N LEU A 264 -23.68 25.68 12.48
CA LEU A 264 -22.25 26.04 12.42
C LEU A 264 -22.02 27.43 11.81
N LYS A 265 -22.78 27.82 10.78
CA LYS A 265 -22.71 29.17 10.18
C LYS A 265 -23.21 30.25 11.14
N LYS A 266 -24.23 29.96 11.97
CA LYS A 266 -24.78 30.92 12.96
C LYS A 266 -23.80 31.15 14.13
N LYS A 267 -23.09 30.11 14.61
CA LYS A 267 -22.04 30.25 15.63
C LYS A 267 -20.80 31.01 15.12
N LYS A 268 -20.35 30.79 13.87
CA LYS A 268 -19.23 31.56 13.28
C LYS A 268 -19.55 33.04 13.08
N LYS A 269 -20.80 33.41 12.77
CA LYS A 269 -21.21 34.84 12.65
C LYS A 269 -21.28 35.56 14.01
N LYS A 270 -21.66 34.87 15.10
CA LYS A 270 -21.72 35.47 16.45
C LYS A 270 -20.34 35.76 17.04
N LYS A 271 -19.34 34.90 16.77
CA LYS A 271 -17.95 35.10 17.23
C LYS A 271 -17.21 36.25 16.55
N LYS A 272 -17.65 36.70 15.36
CA LYS A 272 -17.03 37.82 14.61
C LYS A 272 -17.54 39.21 15.02
N ARG A 273 -18.59 39.31 15.85
CA ARG A 273 -19.21 40.59 16.27
C ARG A 273 -18.85 41.03 17.71
N ILE A 274 -18.09 40.25 18.47
CA ILE A 274 -17.79 40.53 19.90
C ILE A 274 -16.27 40.75 20.10
N GLY A 275 -15.60 41.32 19.10
CA GLY A 275 -14.14 41.51 19.11
C GLY A 275 -13.68 42.92 18.73
N TYR A 276 -14.51 43.93 18.97
CA TYR A 276 -14.13 45.34 18.93
C TYR A 276 -15.00 46.10 19.94
N PHE A 277 -14.53 46.13 21.18
CA PHE A 277 -14.62 47.23 22.13
C PHE A 277 -13.50 47.02 23.15
#